data_AF-A0A8H8A3P7-F1
#
_entry.id   AF-A0A8H8A3P7-F1
#
_cell.length_a   1.000
_cell.length_b   1.000
_cell.length_c   1.000
_cell.angle_alpha   90.00
_cell.angle_beta   90.00
_cell.angle_gamma   90.00
#
_symmetry.space_group_name_H-M   'P 1'
#
loop_
_entity.id
_entity.type
_entity.pdbx_description
1 polymer ?
#
loop_
_entity_poly.entity_id
_entity_poly.type
_entity_poly.pdbx_seq_one_letter_code
_entity_poly.pdbx_strand_id
1 'polypeptide(L)'
;MIYWVYPLDRLGHITVSVTIDDKQVSRPYTPCSSDDDRGYFDLLIKSYPTGKVSKYIGEMKIGQTIRVKGPKGQMSYYPGLVREFGMIAGGTGITPMLQIIRAILKNPKDKTKISLIFANVAEEDILLKDEFDILVKKYSNFNVYYVLNNPPPYWSGGVGYVTKDMIKEHCPAPAPDIKLLLCGPPPMIVAIKKEIAFLGYDMPRLVSKLNDQGSISIRIIGMKFSHCLDRFSVHFIGFHAKYIRNLRTSSIPKMNLSAVSSEITSKSHEPNIKIFSIYRWSPETPSVKPTMQKYEIDLNTTGPMVLDAIIKIKNEQDATLTFRRSCREGICGSCAMNINDLVPDLTHFYKQYKSIQPYLQHKEFPEKEILQSQKDRKKLDGLYECILCACCSTSCPSYWWNSEEYLGPAVLMQAYRWLIDSRDDATQERKEKLQNSMSLYRCHTIMNCARTCPKGLNPGKAIAEIKKAMAMD
;
A
#
# COMPACT_ATOMS: atom_id res chain seq x y z
N MET A 1 19.20 8.35 -26.73
CA MET A 1 17.92 9.09 -26.66
C MET A 1 16.80 8.07 -26.67
N ILE A 2 16.26 7.72 -25.51
CA ILE A 2 15.08 6.84 -25.41
C ILE A 2 13.93 7.76 -25.01
N TYR A 3 12.95 7.89 -25.90
CA TYR A 3 11.75 8.66 -25.68
C TYR A 3 10.97 8.03 -24.52
N TRP A 4 10.75 8.79 -23.45
CA TRP A 4 9.81 8.41 -22.41
C TRP A 4 8.41 8.61 -22.99
N VAL A 5 7.78 7.51 -23.42
CA VAL A 5 6.37 7.51 -23.85
C VAL A 5 5.58 6.97 -22.68
N TYR A 6 4.99 7.86 -21.90
CA TYR A 6 3.99 7.51 -20.89
C TYR A 6 2.64 7.50 -21.60
N PRO A 7 1.95 6.35 -21.72
CA PRO A 7 0.54 6.37 -22.01
C PRO A 7 -0.14 6.91 -20.76
N LEU A 8 -0.48 8.21 -20.79
CA LEU A 8 -1.00 9.01 -19.68
C LEU A 8 -2.52 8.88 -19.52
N ASP A 9 -3.11 7.76 -19.95
CA ASP A 9 -4.51 7.40 -19.68
C ASP A 9 -4.70 6.87 -18.24
N ARG A 10 -3.63 6.81 -17.43
CA ARG A 10 -3.63 6.28 -16.07
C ARG A 10 -3.00 7.26 -15.08
N LEU A 11 -3.83 7.79 -14.17
CA LEU A 11 -3.36 8.54 -13.01
C LEU A 11 -2.49 7.62 -12.15
N GLY A 12 -1.30 8.09 -11.78
CA GLY A 12 -0.30 7.21 -11.21
C GLY A 12 0.87 7.94 -10.57
N HIS A 13 1.58 7.19 -9.73
CA HIS A 13 2.82 7.62 -9.12
C HIS A 13 3.98 6.77 -9.63
N ILE A 14 5.19 7.31 -9.53
CA ILE A 14 6.43 6.59 -9.77
C ILE A 14 7.08 6.22 -8.43
N THR A 15 7.89 5.18 -8.42
CA THR A 15 8.73 4.80 -7.29
C THR A 15 10.16 5.25 -7.56
N VAL A 16 10.65 6.19 -6.78
CA VAL A 16 12.05 6.63 -6.79
C VAL A 16 12.85 5.79 -5.80
N SER A 17 14.02 5.30 -6.20
CA SER A 17 14.88 4.43 -5.40
C SER A 17 16.29 4.95 -5.33
N VAL A 18 16.81 5.06 -4.11
CA VAL A 18 18.18 5.51 -3.81
C VAL A 18 18.90 4.46 -2.97
N THR A 19 20.22 4.42 -3.05
CA THR A 19 21.05 3.59 -2.16
C THR A 19 21.66 4.51 -1.12
N ILE A 20 21.39 4.26 0.17
CA ILE A 20 21.91 5.01 1.32
C ILE A 20 22.45 3.98 2.30
N ASP A 21 23.72 4.10 2.71
CA ASP A 21 24.42 3.16 3.60
C ASP A 21 24.28 1.69 3.14
N ASP A 22 24.54 1.45 1.85
CA ASP A 22 24.37 0.16 1.14
C ASP A 22 22.97 -0.46 1.21
N LYS A 23 21.98 0.30 1.70
CA LYS A 23 20.57 -0.10 1.76
C LYS A 23 19.77 0.65 0.71
N GLN A 24 19.00 -0.11 -0.04
CA GLN A 24 18.12 0.48 -1.04
C GLN A 24 16.83 1.00 -0.38
N VAL A 25 16.60 2.30 -0.48
CA VAL A 25 15.41 2.97 0.05
C VAL A 25 14.58 3.49 -1.11
N SER A 26 13.30 3.12 -1.14
CA SER A 26 12.37 3.58 -2.17
C SER A 26 11.24 4.42 -1.59
N ARG A 27 10.86 5.49 -2.28
CA ARG A 27 9.68 6.31 -1.96
C ARG A 27 8.87 6.58 -3.22
N PRO A 28 7.53 6.60 -3.13
CA PRO A 28 6.71 6.99 -4.25
C PRO A 28 6.61 8.52 -4.36
N TYR A 29 6.46 8.99 -5.58
CA TYR A 29 6.26 10.40 -5.92
C TYR A 29 5.29 10.48 -7.08
N THR A 30 4.39 11.44 -7.04
CA THR A 30 3.46 11.70 -8.14
C THR A 30 4.03 12.79 -9.04
N PRO A 31 4.27 12.53 -10.33
CA PRO A 31 4.70 13.56 -11.26
C PRO A 31 3.71 14.72 -11.31
N CYS A 32 4.24 15.94 -11.29
CA CYS A 32 3.48 17.19 -11.40
C CYS A 32 3.68 17.89 -12.75
N SER A 33 4.34 17.22 -13.71
CA SER A 33 4.39 17.65 -15.12
C SER A 33 3.02 17.47 -15.78
N SER A 34 2.80 18.15 -16.90
CA SER A 34 1.64 17.91 -17.76
C SER A 34 1.88 16.68 -18.62
N ASP A 35 0.79 16.02 -19.00
CA ASP A 35 0.78 14.88 -19.90
C ASP A 35 1.30 15.24 -21.32
N ASP A 36 1.38 16.53 -21.66
CA ASP A 36 1.94 16.99 -22.93
C ASP A 36 3.46 17.18 -22.90
N ASP A 37 4.07 17.18 -21.70
CA ASP A 37 5.50 17.39 -21.54
C ASP A 37 6.29 16.18 -22.06
N ARG A 38 7.14 16.41 -23.06
CA ARG A 38 7.91 15.34 -23.72
C ARG A 38 9.36 15.33 -23.26
N GLY A 39 9.86 14.15 -22.91
CA GLY A 39 11.28 13.93 -22.61
C GLY A 39 11.72 14.28 -21.18
N TYR A 40 10.82 14.78 -20.33
CA TYR A 40 11.07 15.06 -18.92
C TYR A 40 9.80 14.87 -18.08
N PHE A 41 9.96 14.85 -16.75
CA PHE A 41 8.85 14.95 -15.82
C PHE A 41 9.31 15.70 -14.56
N ASP A 42 8.42 16.50 -13.98
CA ASP A 42 8.69 17.21 -12.74
C ASP A 42 8.19 16.44 -11.51
N LEU A 43 8.95 16.51 -10.42
CA LEU A 43 8.57 16.04 -9.09
C LEU A 43 8.58 17.20 -8.10
N LEU A 44 7.45 17.42 -7.43
CA LEU A 44 7.36 18.37 -6.33
C LEU A 44 7.68 17.67 -5.00
N ILE A 45 8.85 17.96 -4.43
CA ILE A 45 9.39 17.26 -3.26
C ILE A 45 9.74 18.26 -2.17
N LYS A 46 9.09 18.14 -1.01
CA LYS A 46 9.50 18.86 0.21
C LYS A 46 10.68 18.10 0.84
N SER A 47 11.82 18.78 0.93
CA SER A 47 12.98 18.24 1.65
C SER A 47 12.78 18.37 3.15
N TYR A 48 13.20 17.35 3.89
CA TYR A 48 13.15 17.33 5.34
C TYR A 48 14.56 17.00 5.85
N PRO A 49 15.07 17.69 6.88
CA PRO A 49 16.43 17.43 7.40
C PRO A 49 16.67 15.96 7.80
N THR A 50 15.62 15.28 8.27
CA THR A 50 15.63 13.87 8.67
C THR A 50 15.17 12.90 7.57
N GLY A 51 14.77 13.41 6.40
CA GLY A 51 14.15 12.62 5.33
C GLY A 51 15.19 11.92 4.46
N LYS A 52 15.29 10.59 4.52
CA LYS A 52 16.32 9.82 3.77
C LYS A 52 16.32 10.10 2.26
N VAL A 53 15.20 9.85 1.57
CA VAL A 53 15.12 9.99 0.10
C VAL A 53 14.94 11.45 -0.34
N SER A 54 14.15 12.23 0.40
CA SER A 54 13.91 13.64 0.06
C SER A 54 15.15 14.51 0.25
N LYS A 55 15.96 14.26 1.29
CA LYS A 55 17.27 14.90 1.46
C LYS A 55 18.24 14.50 0.35
N TYR A 56 18.33 13.21 0.05
CA TYR A 56 19.17 12.71 -1.04
C TYR A 56 18.85 13.41 -2.36
N ILE A 57 17.56 13.49 -2.74
CA ILE A 57 17.13 14.17 -3.96
C ILE A 57 17.42 15.68 -3.90
N GLY A 58 17.23 16.32 -2.73
CA GLY A 58 17.54 17.73 -2.54
C GLY A 58 19.04 18.06 -2.65
N GLU A 59 19.91 17.09 -2.44
CA GLU A 59 21.38 17.22 -2.54
C GLU A 59 21.93 16.78 -3.90
N MET A 60 21.07 16.24 -4.79
CA MET A 60 21.50 15.81 -6.12
C MET A 60 21.93 17.00 -6.98
N LYS A 61 22.99 16.76 -7.77
CA LYS A 61 23.51 17.71 -8.75
C LYS A 61 23.02 17.36 -10.15
N ILE A 62 22.86 18.40 -10.98
CA ILE A 62 22.56 18.28 -12.42
C ILE A 62 23.52 17.27 -13.07
N GLY A 63 22.98 16.36 -13.88
CA GLY A 63 23.73 15.29 -14.55
C GLY A 63 23.81 13.96 -13.78
N GLN A 64 23.45 13.93 -12.49
CA GLN A 64 23.38 12.65 -11.75
C GLN A 64 22.20 11.79 -12.21
N THR A 65 22.16 10.51 -11.83
CA THR A 65 21.06 9.62 -12.21
C THR A 65 20.35 9.10 -10.96
N ILE A 66 19.04 8.88 -11.08
CA ILE A 66 18.23 8.30 -10.01
C ILE A 66 17.36 7.19 -10.57
N ARG A 67 17.18 6.12 -9.79
CA ARG A 67 16.41 4.96 -10.24
C ARG A 67 14.92 5.23 -10.05
N VAL A 68 14.16 5.06 -11.12
CA VAL A 68 12.71 5.26 -11.14
C VAL A 68 12.03 3.97 -11.65
N LYS A 69 10.90 3.60 -11.05
CA LYS A 69 10.05 2.48 -11.49
C LYS A 69 8.58 2.91 -11.48
N GLY A 70 7.85 2.71 -12.57
CA GLY A 70 6.43 3.03 -12.70
C GLY A 70 6.00 3.11 -14.17
N PRO A 71 4.77 3.56 -14.45
CA PRO A 71 3.76 4.03 -13.50
C PRO A 71 3.21 2.94 -12.57
N LYS A 72 2.71 3.36 -11.40
CA LYS A 72 1.94 2.55 -10.47
C LYS A 72 0.71 3.33 -10.03
N GLY A 73 -0.43 2.66 -9.94
CA GLY A 73 -1.70 3.29 -9.61
C GLY A 73 -2.84 2.48 -10.20
N GLN A 74 -4.02 2.52 -9.56
CA GLN A 74 -5.22 1.83 -10.04
C GLN A 74 -6.37 2.82 -10.29
N MET A 75 -6.13 4.12 -10.18
CA MET A 75 -7.14 5.13 -10.45
C MET A 75 -7.13 5.45 -11.94
N SER A 76 -8.23 5.11 -12.61
CA SER A 76 -8.50 5.55 -13.97
C SER A 76 -9.56 6.64 -13.91
N TYR A 77 -9.29 7.74 -14.60
CA TYR A 77 -10.23 8.83 -14.75
C TYR A 77 -10.72 8.87 -16.19
N TYR A 78 -12.00 9.14 -16.36
CA TYR A 78 -12.61 9.46 -17.65
C TYR A 78 -13.64 10.58 -17.45
N PRO A 79 -13.89 11.40 -18.48
CA PRO A 79 -14.87 12.47 -18.41
C PRO A 79 -16.25 11.97 -18.00
N GLY A 80 -16.85 12.61 -16.98
CA GLY A 80 -18.14 12.21 -16.44
C GLY A 80 -18.12 11.03 -15.45
N LEU A 81 -16.93 10.58 -14.99
CA LEU A 81 -16.81 9.54 -13.96
C LEU A 81 -17.63 9.85 -12.69
N VAL A 82 -17.68 11.12 -12.28
CA VAL A 82 -18.47 11.62 -11.16
C VAL A 82 -18.97 13.03 -11.46
N ARG A 83 -20.05 13.43 -10.80
CA ARG A 83 -20.57 14.80 -10.87
C ARG A 83 -19.61 15.78 -10.21
N GLU A 84 -19.05 15.41 -9.07
CA GLU A 84 -18.11 16.26 -8.33
C GLU A 84 -17.10 15.45 -7.52
N PHE A 85 -15.85 15.94 -7.50
CA PHE A 85 -14.81 15.48 -6.60
C PHE A 85 -14.71 16.43 -5.40
N GLY A 86 -14.85 15.88 -4.20
CA GLY A 86 -14.28 16.50 -3.00
C GLY A 86 -12.82 16.08 -2.86
N MET A 87 -11.91 17.00 -2.57
CA MET A 87 -10.49 16.69 -2.40
C MET A 87 -9.99 17.31 -1.11
N ILE A 88 -9.22 16.54 -0.32
CA ILE A 88 -8.59 17.03 0.91
C ILE A 88 -7.10 16.71 0.81
N ALA A 89 -6.28 17.76 0.73
CA ALA A 89 -4.84 17.66 0.54
C ALA A 89 -4.07 18.32 1.69
N GLY A 90 -2.93 17.73 2.07
CA GLY A 90 -1.98 18.31 3.02
C GLY A 90 -0.56 18.35 2.47
N GLY A 91 0.06 19.52 2.44
CA GLY A 91 1.43 19.69 1.93
C GLY A 91 1.63 19.09 0.53
N THR A 92 2.60 18.20 0.36
CA THR A 92 2.87 17.55 -0.95
C THR A 92 1.78 16.57 -1.40
N GLY A 93 0.77 16.30 -0.56
CA GLY A 93 -0.42 15.54 -0.92
C GLY A 93 -1.26 16.19 -2.03
N ILE A 94 -0.96 17.43 -2.40
CA ILE A 94 -1.56 18.12 -3.53
C ILE A 94 -1.20 17.51 -4.90
N THR A 95 -0.05 16.84 -5.01
CA THR A 95 0.48 16.32 -6.28
C THR A 95 -0.43 15.32 -7.00
N PRO A 96 -1.06 14.31 -6.34
CA PRO A 96 -2.07 13.48 -6.99
C PRO A 96 -3.36 14.21 -7.33
N MET A 97 -3.76 15.21 -6.53
CA MET A 97 -4.95 16.01 -6.82
C MET A 97 -4.74 16.82 -8.10
N LEU A 98 -3.54 17.37 -8.28
CA LEU A 98 -3.18 18.18 -9.43
C LEU A 98 -3.30 17.43 -10.77
N GLN A 99 -2.97 16.13 -10.81
CA GLN A 99 -3.14 15.32 -12.03
C GLN A 99 -4.62 15.26 -12.45
N ILE A 100 -5.52 15.03 -11.49
CA ILE A 100 -6.96 14.95 -11.73
C ILE A 100 -7.53 16.32 -12.10
N ILE A 101 -7.14 17.36 -11.36
CA ILE A 101 -7.56 18.73 -11.62
C ILE A 101 -7.18 19.13 -13.05
N ARG A 102 -5.95 18.88 -13.47
CA ARG A 102 -5.51 19.21 -14.83
C ARG A 102 -6.22 18.39 -15.89
N ALA A 103 -6.43 17.09 -15.67
CA ALA A 103 -7.16 16.25 -16.62
C ALA A 103 -8.58 16.76 -16.86
N ILE A 104 -9.29 17.15 -15.79
CA ILE A 104 -10.64 17.74 -15.87
C ILE A 104 -10.58 19.10 -16.57
N LEU A 105 -9.78 20.05 -16.08
CA LEU A 105 -9.79 21.44 -16.54
C LEU A 105 -9.23 21.63 -17.96
N LYS A 106 -8.40 20.71 -18.43
CA LYS A 106 -7.86 20.72 -19.81
C LYS A 106 -8.92 20.29 -20.83
N ASN A 107 -9.93 19.52 -20.44
CA ASN A 107 -10.98 19.05 -21.34
C ASN A 107 -12.23 19.96 -21.24
N PRO A 108 -12.53 20.80 -22.25
CA PRO A 108 -13.67 21.73 -22.18
C PRO A 108 -15.04 21.04 -22.12
N LYS A 109 -15.11 19.77 -22.56
CA LYS A 109 -16.32 18.95 -22.51
C LYS A 109 -16.56 18.36 -21.12
N ASP A 110 -15.54 18.36 -20.27
CA ASP A 110 -15.65 17.88 -18.91
C ASP A 110 -16.38 18.89 -18.03
N LYS A 111 -17.44 18.44 -17.36
CA LYS A 111 -18.26 19.27 -16.47
C LYS A 111 -18.14 18.85 -15.01
N THR A 112 -17.27 17.89 -14.70
CA THR A 112 -17.03 17.47 -13.31
C THR A 112 -16.60 18.68 -12.48
N LYS A 113 -17.29 18.91 -11.36
CA LYS A 113 -16.92 19.94 -10.38
C LYS A 113 -15.81 19.42 -9.47
N ILE A 114 -15.01 20.34 -8.94
CA ILE A 114 -13.91 20.03 -8.04
C ILE A 114 -13.94 21.00 -6.87
N SER A 115 -13.98 20.46 -5.67
CA SER A 115 -13.97 21.21 -4.42
C SER A 115 -12.80 20.72 -3.56
N LEU A 116 -11.76 21.55 -3.44
CA LEU A 116 -10.49 21.21 -2.79
C LEU A 116 -10.33 21.93 -1.45
N ILE A 117 -10.16 21.19 -0.36
CA ILE A 117 -9.61 21.71 0.90
C ILE A 117 -8.10 21.47 0.90
N PHE A 118 -7.29 22.53 0.99
CA PHE A 118 -5.83 22.42 1.00
C PHE A 118 -5.23 22.99 2.29
N ALA A 119 -4.65 22.09 3.09
CA ALA A 119 -4.18 22.38 4.44
C ALA A 119 -2.65 22.42 4.53
N ASN A 120 -2.12 23.48 5.13
CA ASN A 120 -0.68 23.75 5.28
C ASN A 120 -0.38 24.36 6.66
N VAL A 121 0.89 24.45 7.03
CA VAL A 121 1.28 25.01 8.33
C VAL A 121 1.22 26.54 8.28
N ALA A 122 1.99 27.16 7.39
CA ALA A 122 1.98 28.61 7.16
C ALA A 122 1.62 28.95 5.71
N GLU A 123 1.35 30.23 5.40
CA GLU A 123 0.94 30.65 4.05
C GLU A 123 2.02 30.33 3.00
N GLU A 124 3.30 30.49 3.35
CA GLU A 124 4.44 30.17 2.49
C GLU A 124 4.58 28.67 2.17
N ASP A 125 3.91 27.79 2.93
CA ASP A 125 3.89 26.36 2.67
C ASP A 125 2.86 25.96 1.61
N ILE A 126 1.97 26.88 1.18
CA ILE A 126 0.92 26.58 0.20
C ILE A 126 1.56 26.41 -1.19
N LEU A 127 1.75 25.16 -1.59
CA LEU A 127 2.36 24.80 -2.86
C LEU A 127 1.39 25.11 -4.02
N LEU A 128 1.89 25.76 -5.06
CA LEU A 128 1.11 26.14 -6.25
C LEU A 128 -0.06 27.09 -5.96
N LYS A 129 0.06 27.93 -4.92
CA LYS A 129 -1.01 28.86 -4.51
C LYS A 129 -1.44 29.77 -5.66
N ASP A 130 -0.49 30.47 -6.27
CA ASP A 130 -0.76 31.43 -7.35
C ASP A 130 -1.43 30.76 -8.55
N GLU A 131 -0.99 29.54 -8.91
CA GLU A 131 -1.60 28.76 -9.98
C GLU A 131 -3.05 28.37 -9.65
N PHE A 132 -3.33 27.90 -8.43
CA PHE A 132 -4.70 27.57 -8.04
C PHE A 132 -5.59 28.81 -7.99
N ASP A 133 -5.10 29.94 -7.48
CA ASP A 133 -5.83 31.21 -7.46
C ASP A 133 -6.18 31.69 -8.88
N ILE A 134 -5.29 31.48 -9.85
CA ILE A 134 -5.57 31.73 -11.27
C ILE A 134 -6.60 30.75 -11.82
N LEU A 135 -6.48 29.46 -11.50
CA LEU A 135 -7.41 28.43 -11.97
C LEU A 135 -8.83 28.65 -11.45
N VAL A 136 -9.00 29.05 -10.18
CA VAL A 136 -10.32 29.36 -9.59
C VAL A 136 -10.98 30.54 -10.31
N LYS A 137 -10.22 31.57 -10.68
CA LYS A 137 -10.74 32.71 -11.45
C LYS A 137 -11.14 32.31 -12.88
N LYS A 138 -10.45 31.34 -13.46
CA LYS A 138 -10.62 30.92 -14.85
C LYS A 138 -11.73 29.87 -15.04
N TYR A 139 -11.91 28.98 -14.06
CA TYR A 139 -12.79 27.82 -14.19
C TYR A 139 -13.85 27.81 -13.09
N SER A 140 -15.11 28.02 -13.48
CA SER A 140 -16.25 28.04 -12.54
C SER A 140 -16.56 26.68 -11.90
N ASN A 141 -15.97 25.59 -12.40
CA ASN A 141 -16.11 24.24 -11.87
C ASN A 141 -14.94 23.82 -10.95
N PHE A 142 -14.04 24.74 -10.56
CA PHE A 142 -12.95 24.48 -9.62
C PHE A 142 -12.94 25.48 -8.48
N ASN A 143 -13.04 24.98 -7.24
CA ASN A 143 -12.96 25.77 -6.01
C ASN A 143 -11.86 25.23 -5.11
N VAL A 144 -11.19 26.13 -4.39
CA VAL A 144 -10.21 25.80 -3.35
C VAL A 144 -10.51 26.55 -2.07
N TYR A 145 -10.43 25.86 -0.94
CA TYR A 145 -10.50 26.40 0.40
C TYR A 145 -9.19 26.10 1.13
N TYR A 146 -8.47 27.15 1.50
CA TYR A 146 -7.18 27.02 2.16
C TYR A 146 -7.34 26.98 3.68
N VAL A 147 -6.56 26.13 4.35
CA VAL A 147 -6.55 25.98 5.81
C VAL A 147 -5.13 26.08 6.34
N LEU A 148 -4.89 26.93 7.34
CA LEU A 148 -3.57 27.14 7.93
C LEU A 148 -3.54 26.87 9.43
N ASN A 149 -2.50 26.18 9.90
CA ASN A 149 -2.24 26.04 11.34
C ASN A 149 -1.78 27.37 11.96
N ASN A 150 -0.89 28.08 11.26
CA ASN A 150 -0.26 29.33 11.68
C ASN A 150 -0.60 30.43 10.66
N PRO A 151 -1.84 30.93 10.64
CA PRO A 151 -2.27 31.93 9.67
C PRO A 151 -1.64 33.31 9.94
N PRO A 152 -1.39 34.13 8.91
CA PRO A 152 -1.10 35.55 9.10
C PRO A 152 -2.33 36.31 9.61
N PRO A 153 -2.19 37.52 10.19
CA PRO A 153 -3.31 38.27 10.77
C PRO A 153 -4.44 38.61 9.80
N TYR A 154 -4.15 38.67 8.49
CA TYR A 154 -5.13 38.97 7.43
C TYR A 154 -5.82 37.73 6.85
N TRP A 155 -5.56 36.54 7.40
CA TRP A 155 -6.07 35.29 6.85
C TRP A 155 -7.58 35.17 7.01
N SER A 156 -8.28 34.96 5.89
CA SER A 156 -9.73 34.75 5.85
C SER A 156 -10.13 33.29 5.58
N GLY A 157 -9.16 32.38 5.45
CA GLY A 157 -9.41 30.96 5.25
C GLY A 157 -9.61 30.19 6.55
N GLY A 158 -9.58 28.86 6.46
CA GLY A 158 -9.69 28.01 7.64
C GLY A 158 -8.47 28.14 8.56
N VAL A 159 -8.70 28.01 9.87
CA VAL A 159 -7.64 28.08 10.89
C VAL A 159 -7.58 26.77 11.66
N GLY A 160 -6.36 26.27 11.87
CA GLY A 160 -6.10 25.03 12.59
C GLY A 160 -6.05 23.80 11.69
N TYR A 161 -6.52 22.66 12.19
CA TYR A 161 -6.64 21.43 11.41
C TYR A 161 -7.97 21.41 10.64
N VAL A 162 -8.02 20.65 9.54
CA VAL A 162 -9.27 20.44 8.79
C VAL A 162 -10.28 19.74 9.70
N THR A 163 -11.43 20.37 9.90
CA THR A 163 -12.51 19.88 10.78
C THR A 163 -13.66 19.28 9.97
N LYS A 164 -14.54 18.56 10.66
CA LYS A 164 -15.79 18.04 10.08
C LYS A 164 -16.66 19.13 9.46
N ASP A 165 -16.75 20.29 10.09
CA ASP A 165 -17.58 21.40 9.62
C ASP A 165 -17.01 22.00 8.33
N MET A 166 -15.68 22.17 8.25
CA MET A 166 -15.02 22.58 7.01
C MET A 166 -15.27 21.58 5.87
N ILE A 167 -15.26 20.28 6.16
CA ILE A 167 -15.58 19.25 5.15
C ILE A 167 -17.04 19.35 4.70
N LYS A 168 -17.97 19.56 5.64
CA LYS A 168 -19.40 19.68 5.32
C LYS A 168 -19.71 20.93 4.50
N GLU A 169 -18.98 22.02 4.75
CA GLU A 169 -19.17 23.30 4.07
C GLU A 169 -18.50 23.33 2.68
N HIS A 170 -17.29 22.77 2.56
CA HIS A 170 -16.45 22.94 1.37
C HIS A 170 -16.27 21.68 0.52
N CYS A 171 -16.84 20.54 0.90
CA CYS A 171 -16.88 19.32 0.05
C CYS A 171 -18.33 18.90 -0.25
N PRO A 172 -18.57 18.22 -1.39
CA PRO A 172 -19.91 17.73 -1.74
C PRO A 172 -20.39 16.65 -0.77
N ALA A 173 -21.64 16.75 -0.30
CA ALA A 173 -22.25 15.73 0.53
C ALA A 173 -22.15 14.31 -0.10
N PRO A 174 -22.06 13.24 0.72
CA PRO A 174 -21.95 11.88 0.20
C PRO A 174 -23.12 11.52 -0.73
N ALA A 175 -22.80 11.02 -1.92
CA ALA A 175 -23.75 10.48 -2.88
C ALA A 175 -23.06 9.47 -3.81
N PRO A 176 -23.80 8.58 -4.50
CA PRO A 176 -23.21 7.58 -5.39
C PRO A 176 -22.39 8.16 -6.56
N ASP A 177 -22.69 9.41 -6.94
CA ASP A 177 -22.03 10.15 -8.04
C ASP A 177 -20.97 11.15 -7.55
N ILE A 178 -20.52 11.01 -6.29
CA ILE A 178 -19.50 11.83 -5.64
C ILE A 178 -18.31 10.97 -5.24
N LYS A 179 -17.10 11.53 -5.39
CA LYS A 179 -15.88 10.90 -4.88
C LYS A 179 -15.08 11.86 -4.02
N LEU A 180 -14.80 11.44 -2.78
CA LEU A 180 -13.90 12.15 -1.88
C LEU A 180 -12.48 11.59 -2.00
N LEU A 181 -11.50 12.43 -2.33
CA LEU A 181 -10.08 12.09 -2.43
C LEU A 181 -9.31 12.65 -1.24
N LEU A 182 -8.42 11.85 -0.67
CA LEU A 182 -7.64 12.24 0.52
C LEU A 182 -6.15 11.89 0.35
N CYS A 183 -5.26 12.88 0.47
CA CYS A 183 -3.81 12.70 0.43
C CYS A 183 -3.06 13.70 1.32
N GLY A 184 -2.07 13.25 2.08
CA GLY A 184 -1.35 14.10 3.02
C GLY A 184 -0.55 13.30 4.05
N PRO A 185 0.02 13.97 5.06
CA PRO A 185 0.77 13.32 6.13
C PRO A 185 -0.05 12.25 6.87
N PRO A 186 0.56 11.14 7.32
CA PRO A 186 -0.18 10.05 7.98
C PRO A 186 -1.09 10.49 9.14
N PRO A 187 -0.69 11.43 10.03
CA PRO A 187 -1.57 11.91 11.10
C PRO A 187 -2.85 12.58 10.57
N MET A 188 -2.72 13.42 9.55
CA MET A 188 -3.85 14.07 8.88
C MET A 188 -4.79 13.03 8.26
N ILE A 189 -4.25 12.04 7.54
CA ILE A 189 -5.06 10.97 6.94
C ILE A 189 -5.88 10.24 8.01
N VAL A 190 -5.28 9.93 9.16
CA VAL A 190 -5.95 9.21 10.25
C VAL A 190 -7.07 10.05 10.86
N ALA A 191 -6.82 11.34 11.09
CA ALA A 191 -7.83 12.25 11.61
C ALA A 191 -9.02 12.39 10.66
N ILE A 192 -8.77 12.72 9.39
CA ILE A 192 -9.83 12.96 8.40
C ILE A 192 -10.65 11.69 8.12
N LYS A 193 -10.03 10.50 8.16
CA LYS A 193 -10.77 9.24 8.03
C LYS A 193 -11.85 9.05 9.08
N LYS A 194 -11.66 9.56 10.31
CA LYS A 194 -12.68 9.51 11.36
C LYS A 194 -13.84 10.45 11.04
N GLU A 195 -13.52 11.67 10.61
CA GLU A 195 -14.54 12.71 10.32
C GLU A 195 -15.42 12.35 9.12
N ILE A 196 -14.82 11.86 8.03
CA ILE A 196 -15.58 11.50 6.82
C ILE A 196 -16.47 10.27 7.04
N ALA A 197 -16.05 9.35 7.93
CA ALA A 197 -16.88 8.22 8.34
C ALA A 197 -18.14 8.70 9.05
N PHE A 198 -18.00 9.67 9.95
CA PHE A 198 -19.13 10.27 10.65
C PHE A 198 -20.07 11.00 9.70
N LEU A 199 -19.52 11.66 8.67
CA LEU A 199 -20.30 12.37 7.66
C LEU A 199 -21.01 11.45 6.66
N GLY A 200 -20.82 10.13 6.74
CA GLY A 200 -21.48 9.15 5.86
C GLY A 200 -20.81 8.96 4.51
N TYR A 201 -19.57 9.43 4.33
CA TYR A 201 -18.79 9.05 3.16
C TYR A 201 -18.35 7.59 3.28
N ASP A 202 -18.28 6.90 2.14
CA ASP A 202 -17.69 5.58 2.09
C ASP A 202 -16.25 5.60 2.61
N MET A 203 -15.86 4.59 3.38
CA MET A 203 -14.52 4.58 3.95
C MET A 203 -13.46 4.47 2.85
N PRO A 204 -12.49 5.40 2.79
CA PRO A 204 -11.49 5.35 1.76
C PRO A 204 -10.58 4.13 1.92
N ARG A 205 -10.68 3.23 0.94
CA ARG A 205 -9.86 2.02 0.84
C ARG A 205 -8.40 2.39 0.56
N LEU A 206 -7.49 1.53 0.99
CA LEU A 206 -6.04 1.72 0.81
C LEU A 206 -5.60 1.58 -0.66
N VAL A 207 -6.44 0.97 -1.50
CA VAL A 207 -6.25 0.69 -2.93
C VAL A 207 -7.61 0.80 -3.63
N SER A 208 -7.70 1.54 -4.74
CA SER A 208 -8.91 1.72 -5.55
C SER A 208 -9.12 0.54 -6.51
N LYS A 209 -10.25 -0.16 -6.48
CA LYS A 209 -10.67 -1.09 -7.54
C LYS A 209 -11.41 -0.35 -8.66
N LEU A 210 -11.39 -0.91 -9.87
CA LEU A 210 -12.10 -0.41 -11.07
C LEU A 210 -13.61 -0.14 -10.84
N ASN A 211 -14.25 -0.84 -9.90
CA ASN A 211 -15.69 -0.74 -9.61
C ASN A 211 -16.01 -0.11 -8.23
N ASP A 212 -15.04 0.54 -7.57
CA ASP A 212 -15.30 1.11 -6.24
C ASP A 212 -16.16 2.38 -6.35
N GLN A 213 -17.37 2.33 -5.79
CA GLN A 213 -18.32 3.45 -5.71
C GLN A 213 -18.02 4.44 -4.56
N GLY A 214 -16.96 4.23 -3.77
CA GLY A 214 -16.67 5.04 -2.57
C GLY A 214 -15.46 5.98 -2.64
N SER A 215 -15.23 6.71 -1.54
CA SER A 215 -14.08 7.59 -1.29
C SER A 215 -12.73 6.89 -1.54
N ILE A 216 -11.72 7.64 -1.97
CA ILE A 216 -10.39 7.11 -2.32
C ILE A 216 -9.32 7.83 -1.50
N SER A 217 -8.57 7.10 -0.67
CA SER A 217 -7.36 7.63 -0.03
C SER A 217 -6.19 7.38 -0.96
N ILE A 218 -5.70 8.42 -1.63
CA ILE A 218 -4.49 8.33 -2.44
C ILE A 218 -3.30 8.39 -1.47
N ARG A 219 -2.85 7.23 -0.97
CA ARG A 219 -1.56 7.16 -0.27
C ARG A 219 -0.44 6.89 -1.26
N ILE A 220 0.62 7.68 -1.12
CA ILE A 220 1.96 7.38 -1.60
C ILE A 220 2.46 6.19 -0.75
N ILE A 221 2.23 4.96 -1.22
CA ILE A 221 2.64 3.71 -0.56
C ILE A 221 3.95 3.18 -1.17
N GLY A 222 5.01 3.17 -0.37
CA GLY A 222 6.30 2.57 -0.76
C GLY A 222 6.17 1.06 -1.01
N MET A 223 6.62 0.60 -2.19
CA MET A 223 6.69 -0.83 -2.54
C MET A 223 8.05 -1.20 -3.16
N LYS A 224 8.56 -2.38 -2.79
CA LYS A 224 9.51 -3.26 -3.52
C LYS A 224 9.15 -4.71 -3.14
N PHE A 225 9.19 -5.77 -3.97
CA PHE A 225 9.36 -6.02 -5.41
C PHE A 225 8.73 -7.43 -5.68
N SER A 226 8.23 -7.67 -6.89
CA SER A 226 8.36 -8.96 -7.59
C SER A 226 8.99 -8.68 -8.97
N HIS A 227 9.73 -9.65 -9.50
CA HIS A 227 10.51 -9.52 -10.73
C HIS A 227 9.61 -9.34 -11.95
N CYS A 228 9.82 -8.25 -12.69
CA CYS A 228 9.67 -8.22 -14.13
C CYS A 228 10.70 -7.20 -14.65
N LEU A 229 11.45 -7.61 -15.69
CA LEU A 229 12.51 -6.83 -16.32
C LEU A 229 11.87 -5.69 -17.09
N ASP A 230 12.16 -4.46 -16.69
CA ASP A 230 12.36 -3.31 -17.57
C ASP A 230 13.18 -2.27 -16.78
N ARG A 231 14.44 -2.09 -17.17
CA ARG A 231 15.41 -1.23 -16.49
C ARG A 231 15.56 0.06 -17.30
N PHE A 232 15.26 1.20 -16.69
CA PHE A 232 15.57 2.51 -17.28
C PHE A 232 16.39 3.36 -16.31
N SER A 233 17.43 3.99 -16.83
CA SER A 233 18.25 5.00 -16.14
C SER A 233 17.86 6.36 -16.68
N VAL A 234 17.29 7.23 -15.84
CA VAL A 234 16.91 8.60 -16.22
C VAL A 234 18.08 9.53 -15.90
N HIS A 235 18.51 10.32 -16.88
CA HIS A 235 19.50 11.38 -16.68
C HIS A 235 18.81 12.58 -16.03
N PHE A 236 19.41 13.14 -14.98
CA PHE A 236 18.88 14.32 -14.32
C PHE A 236 19.22 15.57 -15.15
N ILE A 237 18.30 15.94 -16.05
CA ILE A 237 18.45 17.07 -16.97
C ILE A 237 17.89 18.34 -16.32
N GLY A 238 18.49 18.76 -15.21
CA GLY A 238 18.25 20.08 -14.60
C GLY A 238 16.85 20.32 -13.99
N PHE A 239 16.80 21.27 -13.07
CA PHE A 239 15.55 21.88 -12.63
C PHE A 239 15.17 22.98 -13.63
N HIS A 240 13.96 22.97 -14.18
CA HIS A 240 13.39 24.22 -14.68
C HIS A 240 13.19 25.13 -13.46
N ALA A 241 13.88 26.28 -13.45
CA ALA A 241 13.97 27.22 -12.34
C ALA A 241 12.66 27.97 -12.09
N LYS A 242 11.57 27.25 -11.79
CA LYS A 242 10.30 27.87 -11.40
C LYS A 242 10.01 27.76 -9.90
N TYR A 243 10.58 26.78 -9.19
CA TYR A 243 10.32 26.60 -7.75
C TYR A 243 11.56 26.14 -6.94
N ILE A 244 12.63 26.95 -6.94
CA ILE A 244 13.71 26.82 -5.94
C ILE A 244 13.65 28.06 -5.03
N ARG A 245 12.98 27.94 -3.87
CA ARG A 245 13.20 28.86 -2.75
C ARG A 245 14.25 28.23 -1.83
N ASN A 246 15.51 28.63 -2.03
CA ASN A 246 16.57 28.36 -1.07
C ASN A 246 16.31 29.23 0.17
N LEU A 247 15.86 28.61 1.26
CA LEU A 247 15.85 29.26 2.57
C LEU A 247 17.31 29.44 3.02
N ARG A 248 17.92 30.57 2.62
CA ARG A 248 19.19 31.02 3.18
C ARG A 248 18.94 31.47 4.62
N THR A 249 19.68 30.88 5.54
CA THR A 249 19.82 31.30 6.93
C THR A 249 20.30 32.74 6.98
N SER A 250 19.40 33.69 7.23
CA SER A 250 19.76 35.04 7.65
C SER A 250 19.97 35.03 9.16
N SER A 251 21.16 35.47 9.55
CA SER A 251 21.65 35.72 10.91
C SER A 251 20.63 36.43 11.81
N ILE A 252 20.17 35.73 12.84
CA ILE A 252 19.40 36.30 13.95
C ILE A 252 20.40 36.80 15.01
N PRO A 253 20.26 38.02 15.56
CA PRO A 253 21.12 38.49 16.64
C PRO A 253 20.88 37.66 17.91
N LYS A 254 21.95 37.37 18.66
CA LYS A 254 21.87 36.77 19.99
C LYS A 254 21.03 37.68 20.91
N MET A 255 19.80 37.28 21.19
CA MET A 255 19.01 37.82 22.30
C MET A 255 19.01 36.82 23.47
N ASN A 256 19.23 37.37 24.66
CA ASN A 256 19.43 36.66 25.92
C ASN A 256 18.28 35.70 26.28
N LEU A 257 18.66 34.45 26.55
CA LEU A 257 17.82 33.33 26.98
C LEU A 257 17.52 33.35 28.49
N SER A 258 17.06 34.48 29.02
CA SER A 258 16.75 34.61 30.44
C SER A 258 15.55 35.52 30.71
N ALA A 259 14.39 35.15 30.17
CA ALA A 259 13.07 35.49 30.72
C ALA A 259 12.02 34.96 29.74
N VAL A 260 11.31 33.93 30.17
CA VAL A 260 9.93 33.48 29.88
C VAL A 260 9.95 31.97 29.99
N SER A 261 10.24 31.52 31.21
CA SER A 261 9.90 30.20 31.71
C SER A 261 8.66 30.36 32.56
N SER A 262 7.49 30.32 31.95
CA SER A 262 6.23 29.92 32.61
C SER A 262 5.09 29.92 31.58
N GLU A 263 4.41 28.78 31.50
CA GLU A 263 3.02 28.64 31.03
C GLU A 263 2.77 28.60 29.50
N ILE A 264 3.24 27.52 28.87
CA ILE A 264 2.45 26.84 27.83
C ILE A 264 2.23 25.41 28.31
N THR A 265 1.07 25.14 28.89
CA THR A 265 0.62 23.78 29.19
C THR A 265 0.34 23.06 27.88
N SER A 266 1.28 22.19 27.48
CA SER A 266 1.04 21.19 26.46
C SER A 266 -0.12 20.30 26.93
N LYS A 267 -1.21 20.23 26.15
CA LYS A 267 -2.11 19.08 26.27
C LYS A 267 -1.35 17.88 25.71
N SER A 268 -0.57 17.23 26.59
CA SER A 268 -0.02 15.90 26.38
C SER A 268 -1.18 14.96 26.08
N HIS A 269 -1.27 14.43 24.87
CA HIS A 269 -2.04 13.20 24.68
C HIS A 269 -1.34 12.14 25.53
N GLU A 270 -2.06 11.56 26.50
CA GLU A 270 -1.52 10.49 27.32
C GLU A 270 -0.99 9.36 26.41
N PRO A 271 0.24 8.84 26.66
CA PRO A 271 0.80 7.76 25.87
C PRO A 271 -0.12 6.54 25.88
N ASN A 272 -0.51 6.05 24.70
CA ASN A 272 -1.35 4.86 24.58
C ASN A 272 -0.44 3.63 24.45
N ILE A 273 0.09 3.19 25.60
CA ILE A 273 1.09 2.13 25.62
C ILE A 273 0.44 0.75 25.46
N LYS A 274 0.95 -0.02 24.51
CA LYS A 274 0.64 -1.44 24.34
C LYS A 274 1.91 -2.27 24.52
N ILE A 275 1.79 -3.30 25.35
CA ILE A 275 2.86 -4.28 25.57
C ILE A 275 2.74 -5.38 24.52
N PHE A 276 3.80 -5.57 23.72
CA PHE A 276 3.98 -6.70 22.81
C PHE A 276 4.90 -7.72 23.45
N SER A 277 4.40 -8.95 23.64
CA SER A 277 5.22 -10.08 24.07
C SER A 277 5.64 -10.86 22.82
N ILE A 278 6.93 -10.92 22.54
CA ILE A 278 7.49 -11.49 21.31
C ILE A 278 8.41 -12.66 21.63
N TYR A 279 8.18 -13.79 20.96
CA TYR A 279 9.05 -14.96 21.04
C TYR A 279 10.44 -14.67 20.45
N ARG A 280 11.49 -15.03 21.20
CA ARG A 280 12.89 -14.83 20.85
C ARG A 280 13.64 -16.15 20.93
N TRP A 281 14.39 -16.46 19.87
CA TRP A 281 15.33 -17.56 19.82
C TRP A 281 16.44 -17.23 18.82
N SER A 282 17.67 -17.67 19.09
CA SER A 282 18.82 -17.51 18.21
C SER A 282 19.46 -18.86 17.90
N PRO A 283 19.69 -19.19 16.61
CA PRO A 283 20.41 -20.41 16.24
C PRO A 283 21.91 -20.36 16.58
N GLU A 284 22.46 -19.16 16.82
CA GLU A 284 23.87 -18.98 17.21
C GLU A 284 24.14 -19.46 18.65
N THR A 285 23.09 -19.51 19.48
CA THR A 285 23.16 -19.96 20.87
C THR A 285 22.10 -21.04 21.14
N PRO A 286 22.21 -22.22 20.51
CA PRO A 286 21.16 -23.24 20.53
C PRO A 286 20.89 -23.82 21.93
N SER A 287 21.84 -23.68 22.86
CA SER A 287 21.69 -24.08 24.26
C SER A 287 20.77 -23.16 25.07
N VAL A 288 20.52 -21.93 24.59
CA VAL A 288 19.62 -20.98 25.24
C VAL A 288 18.19 -21.30 24.83
N LYS A 289 17.34 -21.58 25.82
CA LYS A 289 15.92 -21.86 25.58
C LYS A 289 15.21 -20.62 25.02
N PRO A 290 14.22 -20.79 24.14
CA PRO A 290 13.41 -19.67 23.67
C PRO A 290 12.72 -18.93 24.81
N THR A 291 12.57 -17.61 24.68
CA THR A 291 11.96 -16.75 25.70
C THR A 291 10.96 -15.78 25.09
N MET A 292 10.04 -15.29 25.93
CA MET A 292 9.16 -14.17 25.57
C MET A 292 9.78 -12.87 26.05
N GLN A 293 10.00 -11.92 25.15
CA GLN A 293 10.49 -10.59 25.46
C GLN A 293 9.38 -9.56 25.29
N LYS A 294 9.23 -8.66 26.27
CA LYS A 294 8.21 -7.61 26.27
C LYS A 294 8.77 -6.32 25.69
N TYR A 295 7.96 -5.66 24.87
CA TYR A 295 8.25 -4.34 24.29
C TYR A 295 7.06 -3.42 24.48
N GLU A 296 7.32 -2.20 24.92
CA GLU A 296 6.29 -1.18 25.11
C GLU A 296 6.23 -0.28 23.88
N ILE A 297 5.05 -0.16 23.30
CA ILE A 297 4.83 0.60 22.07
C ILE A 297 3.70 1.59 22.28
N ASP A 298 4.00 2.87 22.09
CA ASP A 298 2.98 3.90 22.01
C ASP A 298 2.22 3.80 20.69
N LEU A 299 0.94 3.41 20.78
CA LEU A 299 0.05 3.28 19.64
C LEU A 299 -0.25 4.61 18.97
N ASN A 300 -0.08 5.74 19.68
CA ASN A 300 -0.25 7.07 19.09
C ASN A 300 0.82 7.36 18.03
N THR A 301 1.99 6.72 18.13
CA THR A 301 3.13 6.90 17.20
C THR A 301 3.38 5.70 16.30
N THR A 302 2.44 4.75 16.24
CA THR A 302 2.59 3.47 15.55
C THR A 302 1.49 3.27 14.50
N GLY A 303 1.83 2.65 13.37
CA GLY A 303 0.83 2.31 12.36
C GLY A 303 -0.21 1.30 12.87
N PRO A 304 -1.37 1.18 12.20
CA PRO A 304 -2.51 0.41 12.72
C PRO A 304 -2.29 -1.11 12.70
N MET A 305 -1.27 -1.61 11.99
CA MET A 305 -1.02 -3.05 11.85
C MET A 305 0.01 -3.54 12.86
N VAL A 306 -0.13 -4.79 13.31
CA VAL A 306 0.90 -5.45 14.14
C VAL A 306 2.28 -5.43 13.48
N LEU A 307 2.34 -5.53 12.15
CA LEU A 307 3.58 -5.40 11.39
C LEU A 307 4.26 -4.03 11.59
N ASP A 308 3.49 -2.95 11.75
CA ASP A 308 4.04 -1.62 12.01
C ASP A 308 4.67 -1.55 13.40
N ALA A 309 4.04 -2.17 14.41
CA ALA A 309 4.59 -2.28 15.75
C ALA A 309 5.89 -3.10 15.77
N ILE A 310 5.93 -4.27 15.12
CA ILE A 310 7.14 -5.12 15.04
C ILE A 310 8.27 -4.38 14.29
N ILE A 311 7.96 -3.64 13.23
CA ILE A 311 8.95 -2.81 12.52
C ILE A 311 9.48 -1.69 13.41
N LYS A 312 8.60 -1.04 14.19
CA LYS A 312 8.98 0.01 15.14
C LYS A 312 9.91 -0.55 16.23
N ILE A 313 9.55 -1.67 16.85
CA ILE A 313 10.41 -2.39 17.80
C ILE A 313 11.78 -2.65 17.18
N LYS A 314 11.83 -3.23 15.97
CA LYS A 314 13.11 -3.53 15.32
C LYS A 314 13.97 -2.29 15.05
N ASN A 315 13.35 -1.18 14.65
CA ASN A 315 14.11 0.01 14.24
C ASN A 315 14.52 0.89 15.42
N GLU A 316 13.73 0.90 16.49
CA GLU A 316 13.84 1.90 17.57
C GLU A 316 14.21 1.29 18.93
N GLN A 317 13.95 0.00 19.17
CA GLN A 317 14.17 -0.64 20.47
C GLN A 317 15.16 -1.81 20.38
N ASP A 318 15.07 -2.66 19.36
CA ASP A 318 15.87 -3.88 19.26
C ASP A 318 16.14 -4.31 17.81
N ALA A 319 17.31 -3.93 17.30
CA ALA A 319 17.75 -4.26 15.94
C ALA A 319 17.92 -5.78 15.68
N THR A 320 18.05 -6.61 16.73
CA THR A 320 18.23 -8.07 16.61
C THR A 320 16.93 -8.81 16.34
N LEU A 321 15.77 -8.16 16.55
CA LEU A 321 14.46 -8.73 16.25
C LEU A 321 14.34 -9.08 14.77
N THR A 322 14.12 -10.37 14.46
CA THR A 322 14.13 -10.87 13.08
C THR A 322 12.79 -11.51 12.72
N PHE A 323 12.23 -11.11 11.57
CA PHE A 323 10.94 -11.58 11.06
C PHE A 323 10.88 -11.44 9.54
N ARG A 324 10.10 -12.30 8.87
CA ARG A 324 9.88 -12.20 7.42
C ARG A 324 8.77 -11.20 7.11
N ARG A 325 9.01 -10.34 6.13
CA ARG A 325 8.04 -9.36 5.59
C ARG A 325 8.49 -8.86 4.22
N SER A 326 7.55 -8.59 3.35
CA SER A 326 7.82 -8.00 2.03
C SER A 326 6.76 -6.95 1.65
N CYS A 327 5.52 -7.39 1.38
CA CYS A 327 4.41 -6.48 1.11
C CYS A 327 3.87 -5.82 2.39
N ARG A 328 2.99 -4.82 2.26
CA ARG A 328 2.24 -4.17 3.35
C ARG A 328 0.73 -4.42 3.29
N GLU A 329 0.26 -5.21 2.33
CA GLU A 329 -1.15 -5.35 1.96
C GLU A 329 -1.66 -6.80 1.96
N GLY A 330 -0.93 -7.73 2.58
CA GLY A 330 -1.37 -9.11 2.76
C GLY A 330 -1.49 -9.91 1.45
N ILE A 331 -0.53 -9.73 0.53
CA ILE A 331 -0.46 -10.45 -0.75
C ILE A 331 0.74 -11.39 -0.86
N CYS A 332 1.88 -11.07 -0.24
CA CYS A 332 3.10 -11.87 -0.37
C CYS A 332 3.14 -13.12 0.52
N GLY A 333 2.31 -13.17 1.57
CA GLY A 333 2.31 -14.26 2.56
C GLY A 333 3.52 -14.32 3.49
N SER A 334 4.56 -13.50 3.29
CA SER A 334 5.83 -13.63 4.02
C SER A 334 5.74 -13.36 5.52
N CYS A 335 4.86 -12.44 5.94
CA CYS A 335 4.65 -12.10 7.34
C CYS A 335 3.59 -12.98 8.01
N ALA A 336 3.38 -14.19 7.49
CA ALA A 336 2.59 -15.18 8.19
C ALA A 336 3.26 -15.50 9.52
N MET A 337 2.49 -15.28 10.57
CA MET A 337 2.88 -15.54 11.93
C MET A 337 1.63 -15.98 12.65
N ASN A 338 1.77 -16.88 13.62
CA ASN A 338 0.85 -16.80 14.73
C ASN A 338 1.12 -15.42 15.34
N ILE A 339 0.11 -14.60 15.60
CA ILE A 339 0.36 -13.36 16.37
C ILE A 339 0.72 -13.86 17.77
N ASN A 340 2.04 -14.11 17.92
CA ASN A 340 2.83 -14.81 18.94
C ASN A 340 4.17 -15.49 18.42
N ASP A 341 4.57 -15.53 17.11
CA ASP A 341 5.90 -16.12 16.64
C ASP A 341 6.42 -15.60 15.25
N LEU A 342 7.74 -15.65 14.92
CA LEU A 342 8.31 -14.73 13.87
C LEU A 342 9.16 -15.23 12.67
N VAL A 343 9.83 -16.40 12.66
CA VAL A 343 10.48 -16.96 11.43
C VAL A 343 10.58 -18.49 11.52
N PRO A 344 9.68 -19.25 10.88
CA PRO A 344 9.81 -20.72 10.82
C PRO A 344 10.71 -21.18 9.65
N ASP A 345 11.22 -22.40 9.68
CA ASP A 345 11.70 -23.06 8.47
C ASP A 345 10.49 -23.44 7.58
N LEU A 346 10.52 -23.04 6.31
CA LEU A 346 9.47 -23.32 5.33
C LEU A 346 9.92 -24.32 4.26
N THR A 347 11.12 -24.89 4.39
CA THR A 347 11.70 -25.82 3.41
C THR A 347 10.78 -27.00 3.14
N HIS A 348 10.26 -27.63 4.20
CA HIS A 348 9.33 -28.77 4.07
C HIS A 348 8.00 -28.38 3.42
N PHE A 349 7.42 -27.24 3.82
CA PHE A 349 6.20 -26.71 3.22
C PHE A 349 6.33 -26.53 1.69
N TYR A 350 7.45 -25.94 1.24
CA TYR A 350 7.70 -25.76 -0.19
C TYR A 350 8.04 -27.07 -0.91
N LYS A 351 8.67 -28.04 -0.23
CA LYS A 351 8.90 -29.38 -0.77
C LYS A 351 7.57 -30.09 -1.07
N GLN A 352 6.60 -30.02 -0.15
CA GLN A 352 5.25 -30.56 -0.38
C GLN A 352 4.47 -29.79 -1.46
N TYR A 353 4.61 -28.47 -1.55
CA TYR A 353 4.03 -27.72 -2.66
C TYR A 353 4.63 -28.11 -4.02
N LYS A 354 5.94 -28.43 -4.07
CA LYS A 354 6.58 -28.91 -5.30
C LYS A 354 6.11 -30.31 -5.69
N SER A 355 5.77 -31.18 -4.73
CA SER A 355 5.37 -32.57 -5.01
C SER A 355 4.06 -32.68 -5.79
N ILE A 356 3.16 -31.70 -5.64
CA ILE A 356 1.91 -31.64 -6.41
C ILE A 356 2.11 -31.16 -7.86
N GLN A 357 3.34 -30.84 -8.27
CA GLN A 357 3.70 -30.35 -9.61
C GLN A 357 2.79 -29.18 -10.05
N PRO A 358 2.95 -27.99 -9.44
CA PRO A 358 1.99 -26.90 -9.56
C PRO A 358 2.19 -26.07 -10.84
N TYR A 359 2.15 -26.75 -11.98
CA TYR A 359 2.21 -26.19 -13.33
C TYR A 359 1.24 -26.95 -14.23
N LEU A 360 0.84 -26.32 -15.34
CA LEU A 360 -0.10 -26.91 -16.29
C LEU A 360 0.56 -28.10 -16.98
N GLN A 361 -0.11 -29.25 -16.95
CA GLN A 361 0.30 -30.45 -17.68
C GLN A 361 -0.72 -30.70 -18.78
N HIS A 362 -0.28 -30.58 -20.03
CA HIS A 362 -1.12 -30.74 -21.21
C HIS A 362 -0.33 -31.53 -22.25
N LYS A 363 -0.98 -32.44 -22.98
CA LYS A 363 -0.31 -33.40 -23.88
C LYS A 363 0.48 -32.71 -24.99
N GLU A 364 -0.07 -31.64 -25.54
CA GLU A 364 0.56 -30.84 -26.62
C GLU A 364 0.36 -29.35 -26.37
N PHE A 365 1.40 -28.52 -26.44
CA PHE A 365 1.24 -27.07 -26.30
C PHE A 365 0.99 -26.43 -27.67
N PRO A 366 -0.24 -25.99 -28.00
CA PRO A 366 -0.52 -25.35 -29.28
C PRO A 366 0.20 -24.00 -29.39
N GLU A 367 0.43 -23.54 -30.63
CA GLU A 367 0.97 -22.19 -30.89
C GLU A 367 0.02 -21.06 -30.45
N LYS A 368 -1.27 -21.39 -30.28
CA LYS A 368 -2.33 -20.47 -29.84
C LYS A 368 -2.71 -20.74 -28.37
N GLU A 369 -3.56 -19.89 -27.82
CA GLU A 369 -4.07 -20.04 -26.46
C GLU A 369 -4.91 -21.32 -26.30
N ILE A 370 -4.75 -22.01 -25.16
CA ILE A 370 -5.62 -23.15 -24.79
C ILE A 370 -6.98 -22.60 -24.37
N LEU A 371 -8.03 -22.99 -25.10
CA LEU A 371 -9.39 -22.52 -24.85
C LEU A 371 -9.90 -22.97 -23.48
N GLN A 372 -10.55 -22.05 -22.76
CA GLN A 372 -11.21 -22.34 -21.49
C GLN A 372 -12.52 -21.54 -21.42
N SER A 373 -13.62 -22.22 -21.10
CA SER A 373 -14.91 -21.55 -20.94
C SER A 373 -14.90 -20.65 -19.70
N GLN A 374 -15.70 -19.57 -19.70
CA GLN A 374 -15.85 -18.71 -18.51
C GLN A 374 -16.36 -19.51 -17.30
N LYS A 375 -17.22 -20.51 -17.53
CA LYS A 375 -17.74 -21.40 -16.50
C LYS A 375 -16.62 -22.22 -15.86
N ASP A 376 -15.69 -22.75 -16.65
CA ASP A 376 -14.56 -23.52 -16.14
C ASP A 376 -13.53 -22.63 -15.46
N ARG A 377 -13.22 -21.47 -16.02
CA ARG A 377 -12.33 -20.49 -15.38
C ARG A 377 -12.84 -20.08 -14.00
N LYS A 378 -14.16 -19.88 -13.86
CA LYS A 378 -14.79 -19.50 -12.59
C LYS A 378 -14.64 -20.56 -11.50
N LYS A 379 -14.46 -21.84 -11.84
CA LYS A 379 -14.20 -22.90 -10.86
C LYS A 379 -12.89 -22.68 -10.10
N LEU A 380 -11.94 -21.94 -10.68
CA LEU A 380 -10.65 -21.65 -10.06
C LEU A 380 -10.73 -20.51 -9.03
N ASP A 381 -11.79 -19.71 -9.03
CA ASP A 381 -11.99 -18.62 -8.07
C ASP A 381 -12.12 -19.19 -6.65
N GLY A 382 -11.44 -18.57 -5.69
CA GLY A 382 -11.28 -19.09 -4.34
C GLY A 382 -10.16 -20.12 -4.16
N LEU A 383 -9.43 -20.45 -5.23
CA LEU A 383 -8.29 -21.37 -5.20
C LEU A 383 -6.97 -20.68 -5.61
N TYR A 384 -6.94 -19.95 -6.73
CA TYR A 384 -5.71 -19.34 -7.24
C TYR A 384 -5.24 -18.12 -6.42
N GLU A 385 -6.11 -17.53 -5.62
CA GLU A 385 -5.84 -16.38 -4.74
C GLU A 385 -5.02 -16.77 -3.49
N CYS A 386 -4.72 -18.06 -3.31
CA CYS A 386 -3.85 -18.54 -2.25
C CYS A 386 -2.45 -17.91 -2.38
N ILE A 387 -2.02 -17.25 -1.31
CA ILE A 387 -0.72 -16.55 -1.27
C ILE A 387 0.40 -17.40 -0.65
N LEU A 388 0.18 -18.71 -0.48
CA LEU A 388 1.14 -19.66 0.12
C LEU A 388 1.71 -19.20 1.47
N CYS A 389 0.89 -18.55 2.29
CA CYS A 389 1.28 -18.05 3.62
C CYS A 389 1.40 -19.12 4.70
N ALA A 390 1.01 -20.37 4.42
CA ALA A 390 0.97 -21.49 5.35
C ALA A 390 0.08 -21.35 6.61
N CYS A 391 -0.58 -20.20 6.88
CA CYS A 391 -1.44 -20.00 8.06
C CYS A 391 -2.46 -21.13 8.27
N CYS A 392 -3.08 -21.59 7.19
CA CYS A 392 -4.04 -22.70 7.26
C CYS A 392 -3.37 -24.02 7.69
N SER A 393 -2.18 -24.33 7.18
CA SER A 393 -1.44 -25.54 7.54
C SER A 393 -0.91 -25.47 8.97
N THR A 394 -0.34 -24.32 9.37
CA THR A 394 0.17 -24.12 10.73
C THR A 394 -0.93 -23.97 11.78
N SER A 395 -2.20 -23.86 11.38
CA SER A 395 -3.35 -23.92 12.29
C SER A 395 -3.97 -25.32 12.41
N CYS A 396 -3.52 -26.28 11.58
CA CYS A 396 -4.14 -27.59 11.46
C CYS A 396 -3.46 -28.60 12.40
N PRO A 397 -4.15 -29.11 13.44
CA PRO A 397 -3.56 -30.07 14.37
C PRO A 397 -3.04 -31.34 13.68
N SER A 398 -3.75 -31.84 12.68
CA SER A 398 -3.29 -33.02 11.94
C SER A 398 -1.94 -32.79 11.24
N TYR A 399 -1.71 -31.56 10.75
CA TYR A 399 -0.44 -31.18 10.14
C TYR A 399 0.67 -31.01 11.18
N TRP A 400 0.37 -30.58 12.41
CA TRP A 400 1.36 -30.54 13.49
C TRP A 400 1.94 -31.92 13.79
N TRP A 401 1.10 -32.95 13.80
CA TRP A 401 1.49 -34.30 14.15
C TRP A 401 2.05 -35.11 12.98
N ASN A 402 1.58 -34.86 11.75
CA ASN A 402 1.83 -35.73 10.60
C ASN A 402 2.38 -34.96 9.38
N SER A 403 3.06 -33.83 9.58
CA SER A 403 3.51 -32.98 8.46
C SER A 403 4.41 -33.71 7.47
N GLU A 404 5.14 -34.76 7.86
CA GLU A 404 5.99 -35.54 6.95
C GLU A 404 5.19 -36.25 5.84
N GLU A 405 3.98 -36.72 6.15
CA GLU A 405 3.18 -37.54 5.23
C GLU A 405 1.88 -36.86 4.79
N TYR A 406 1.24 -36.11 5.69
CA TYR A 406 0.04 -35.33 5.40
C TYR A 406 0.41 -34.01 4.72
N LEU A 407 -0.11 -33.77 3.52
CA LEU A 407 0.23 -32.59 2.71
C LEU A 407 -0.29 -31.28 3.29
N GLY A 408 -1.34 -31.35 4.12
CA GLY A 408 -1.92 -30.16 4.75
C GLY A 408 -2.81 -29.33 3.83
N PRO A 409 -3.57 -28.39 4.42
CA PRO A 409 -4.64 -27.67 3.73
C PRO A 409 -4.17 -26.74 2.61
N ALA A 410 -3.03 -26.06 2.76
CA ALA A 410 -2.54 -25.16 1.72
C ALA A 410 -2.20 -25.92 0.43
N VAL A 411 -1.44 -27.01 0.57
CA VAL A 411 -0.97 -27.84 -0.56
C VAL A 411 -2.15 -28.58 -1.19
N LEU A 412 -3.05 -29.14 -0.39
CA LEU A 412 -4.23 -29.84 -0.92
C LEU A 412 -5.20 -28.90 -1.65
N MET A 413 -5.39 -27.66 -1.19
CA MET A 413 -6.19 -26.68 -1.94
C MET A 413 -5.54 -26.33 -3.29
N GLN A 414 -4.21 -26.25 -3.35
CA GLN A 414 -3.48 -26.06 -4.60
C GLN A 414 -3.50 -27.32 -5.49
N ALA A 415 -3.49 -28.53 -4.92
CA ALA A 415 -3.69 -29.76 -5.68
C ALA A 415 -5.07 -29.76 -6.34
N TYR A 416 -6.13 -29.39 -5.59
CA TYR A 416 -7.47 -29.26 -6.13
C TYR A 416 -7.56 -28.24 -7.26
N ARG A 417 -6.86 -27.10 -7.13
CA ARG A 417 -6.77 -26.08 -8.20
C ARG A 417 -6.27 -26.65 -9.53
N TRP A 418 -5.38 -27.64 -9.52
CA TRP A 418 -4.91 -28.29 -10.75
C TRP A 418 -5.83 -29.43 -11.19
N LEU A 419 -6.39 -30.20 -10.24
CA LEU A 419 -7.34 -31.28 -10.53
C LEU A 419 -8.62 -30.84 -11.26
N ILE A 420 -9.03 -29.58 -11.10
CA ILE A 420 -10.26 -29.05 -11.71
C ILE A 420 -10.04 -28.03 -12.83
N ASP A 421 -8.78 -27.72 -13.15
CA ASP A 421 -8.48 -26.83 -14.28
C ASP A 421 -8.75 -27.59 -15.57
N SER A 422 -9.75 -27.14 -16.34
CA SER A 422 -10.17 -27.81 -17.58
C SER A 422 -9.09 -27.89 -18.67
N ARG A 423 -7.95 -27.22 -18.45
CA ARG A 423 -6.80 -27.20 -19.35
C ARG A 423 -5.72 -28.21 -18.94
N ASP A 424 -5.86 -28.86 -17.79
CA ASP A 424 -4.86 -29.81 -17.27
C ASP A 424 -5.29 -31.25 -17.61
N ASP A 425 -4.47 -31.92 -18.41
CA ASP A 425 -4.71 -33.29 -18.86
C ASP A 425 -4.25 -34.34 -17.83
N ALA A 426 -3.50 -33.94 -16.80
CA ALA A 426 -2.88 -34.87 -15.85
C ALA A 426 -3.74 -35.16 -14.62
N THR A 427 -5.06 -35.09 -14.76
CA THR A 427 -5.99 -35.24 -13.64
C THR A 427 -5.82 -36.60 -12.96
N GLN A 428 -5.65 -37.67 -13.74
CA GLN A 428 -5.54 -39.03 -13.21
C GLN A 428 -4.22 -39.25 -12.45
N GLU A 429 -3.09 -38.84 -13.05
CA GLU A 429 -1.76 -38.94 -12.44
C GLU A 429 -1.66 -38.09 -11.16
N ARG A 430 -2.38 -36.96 -11.10
CA ARG A 430 -2.50 -36.16 -9.87
C ARG A 430 -3.33 -36.86 -8.79
N LYS A 431 -4.42 -37.55 -9.15
CA LYS A 431 -5.23 -38.34 -8.20
C LYS A 431 -4.42 -39.50 -7.62
N GLU A 432 -3.68 -40.23 -8.45
CA GLU A 432 -2.84 -41.36 -8.02
C GLU A 432 -1.81 -40.96 -6.96
N LYS A 433 -1.19 -39.77 -7.09
CA LYS A 433 -0.28 -39.23 -6.07
C LYS A 433 -0.94 -38.97 -4.71
N LEU A 434 -2.26 -38.82 -4.68
CA LEU A 434 -3.06 -38.63 -3.47
C LEU A 434 -3.71 -39.93 -2.97
N GLN A 435 -3.66 -41.01 -3.76
CA GLN A 435 -4.18 -42.35 -3.40
C GLN A 435 -3.25 -43.07 -2.41
N ASN A 436 -3.11 -42.50 -1.22
CA ASN A 436 -2.49 -43.16 -0.09
C ASN A 436 -3.21 -42.76 1.20
N SER A 437 -3.03 -43.52 2.28
CA SER A 437 -3.77 -43.33 3.54
C SER A 437 -3.44 -42.03 4.28
N MET A 438 -2.37 -41.33 3.91
CA MET A 438 -1.81 -40.23 4.70
C MET A 438 -1.99 -38.86 4.03
N SER A 439 -1.55 -38.70 2.78
CA SER A 439 -1.42 -37.41 2.10
C SER A 439 -2.69 -36.58 2.04
N LEU A 440 -3.84 -37.22 1.80
CA LEU A 440 -5.16 -36.57 1.79
C LEU A 440 -6.00 -36.92 3.02
N TYR A 441 -6.04 -38.20 3.38
CA TYR A 441 -7.06 -38.74 4.29
C TYR A 441 -6.83 -38.39 5.77
N ARG A 442 -5.66 -37.86 6.15
CA ARG A 442 -5.42 -37.27 7.48
C ARG A 442 -6.12 -35.93 7.72
N CYS A 443 -6.89 -35.42 6.76
CA CYS A 443 -7.83 -34.33 7.02
C CYS A 443 -9.05 -34.83 7.84
N HIS A 444 -9.08 -34.50 9.12
CA HIS A 444 -10.17 -34.80 10.06
C HIS A 444 -11.21 -33.68 10.18
N THR A 445 -11.37 -32.87 9.13
CA THR A 445 -12.42 -31.83 9.07
C THR A 445 -12.46 -30.88 10.29
N ILE A 446 -11.28 -30.53 10.81
CA ILE A 446 -11.12 -29.65 12.00
C ILE A 446 -11.52 -28.19 11.68
N MET A 447 -11.47 -27.79 10.41
CA MET A 447 -11.88 -26.48 9.88
C MET A 447 -11.13 -25.23 10.38
N ASN A 448 -10.09 -25.39 11.21
CA ASN A 448 -9.17 -24.28 11.52
C ASN A 448 -8.59 -23.62 10.26
N CYS A 449 -8.33 -24.42 9.23
CA CYS A 449 -7.76 -23.96 7.96
C CYS A 449 -8.59 -22.88 7.26
N ALA A 450 -9.92 -23.02 7.23
CA ALA A 450 -10.81 -22.04 6.65
C ALA A 450 -10.97 -20.81 7.56
N ARG A 451 -11.12 -21.03 8.87
CA ARG A 451 -11.29 -19.96 9.86
C ARG A 451 -10.09 -19.00 9.94
N THR A 452 -8.88 -19.53 9.82
CA THR A 452 -7.64 -18.75 9.96
C THR A 452 -7.19 -18.10 8.65
N CYS A 453 -7.76 -18.48 7.51
CA CYS A 453 -7.25 -18.03 6.22
C CYS A 453 -7.37 -16.49 6.10
N PRO A 454 -6.26 -15.74 6.03
CA PRO A 454 -6.31 -14.27 6.01
C PRO A 454 -6.88 -13.72 4.69
N LYS A 455 -7.09 -14.59 3.69
CA LYS A 455 -7.69 -14.27 2.40
C LYS A 455 -9.15 -14.70 2.28
N GLY A 456 -9.73 -15.28 3.34
CA GLY A 456 -11.11 -15.76 3.34
C GLY A 456 -11.35 -16.97 2.42
N LEU A 457 -10.30 -17.72 2.07
CA LEU A 457 -10.41 -18.92 1.24
C LEU A 457 -10.84 -20.12 2.08
N ASN A 458 -11.33 -21.17 1.42
CA ASN A 458 -11.84 -22.38 2.09
C ASN A 458 -11.08 -23.66 1.69
N PRO A 459 -9.87 -23.89 2.25
CA PRO A 459 -9.13 -25.13 2.01
C PRO A 459 -9.90 -26.40 2.43
N GLY A 460 -10.70 -26.31 3.50
CA GLY A 460 -11.50 -27.44 3.98
C GLY A 460 -12.49 -27.95 2.93
N LYS A 461 -13.17 -27.02 2.23
CA LYS A 461 -14.04 -27.34 1.10
C LYS A 461 -13.26 -27.98 -0.05
N ALA A 462 -12.12 -27.42 -0.45
CA ALA A 462 -11.31 -27.99 -1.52
C ALA A 462 -10.87 -29.43 -1.22
N ILE A 463 -10.45 -29.72 0.01
CA ILE A 463 -10.10 -31.07 0.45
C ILE A 463 -11.30 -32.02 0.38
N ALA A 464 -12.48 -31.56 0.79
CA ALA A 464 -13.70 -32.35 0.71
C ALA A 464 -14.07 -32.69 -0.75
N GLU A 465 -13.89 -31.74 -1.68
CA GLU A 465 -14.11 -31.98 -3.11
C GLU A 465 -13.08 -32.96 -3.70
N ILE A 466 -11.81 -32.93 -3.28
CA ILE A 466 -10.83 -33.97 -3.67
C ILE A 466 -11.32 -35.34 -3.19
N LYS A 467 -11.69 -35.47 -1.90
CA LYS A 467 -12.17 -36.74 -1.34
C LYS A 467 -13.40 -37.26 -2.07
N LYS A 468 -14.33 -36.36 -2.42
CA LYS A 468 -15.52 -36.70 -3.21
C LYS A 468 -15.14 -37.20 -4.60
N ALA A 469 -14.23 -36.52 -5.29
CA ALA A 469 -13.76 -36.94 -6.61
C ALA A 469 -13.07 -38.32 -6.56
N MET A 470 -12.30 -38.60 -5.50
CA MET A 470 -11.62 -39.89 -5.31
C MET A 470 -12.54 -41.05 -4.92
N ALA A 471 -13.75 -40.76 -4.42
CA ALA A 471 -14.73 -41.79 -4.04
C ALA A 471 -15.76 -42.09 -5.16
N MET A 472 -15.74 -41.31 -6.24
CA MET A 472 -16.65 -41.43 -7.38
C MET A 472 -15.98 -42.07 -8.61
N ASP A 473 -14.66 -42.23 -8.58
CA ASP A 473 -13.91 -43.11 -9.49
C ASP A 473 -13.83 -44.51 -8.86
#